data_AF-A0A7C7EN73-F1
#
_entry.id   AF-A0A7C7EN73-F1
#
_cell.length_a   1.000
_cell.length_b   1.000
_cell.length_c   1.000
_cell.angle_alpha   90.00
_cell.angle_beta   90.00
_cell.angle_gamma   90.00
#
_symmetry.space_group_name_H-M   'P 1'
#
loop_
_entity.id
_entity.type
_entity.pdbx_description
1 polymer ?
#
loop_
_entity_poly.entity_id
_entity_poly.type
_entity_poly.pdbx_seq_one_letter_code
_entity_poly.pdbx_strand_id
1 'polypeptide(L)'
;MGKDGVFYANNDDMRIIRAENVKPVNATGAGDAFMAVLVYCYMMNAGIDETARFATAASIVALSHEDTINPNMSKELIDLIMKGLNYYERIFEY
;
A
#
# COMPACT_ATOMS: atom_id res chain seq x y z
N MET A 1 -4.05 1.83 -8.51
CA MET A 1 -4.95 2.73 -9.28
C MET A 1 -4.77 4.19 -8.83
N GLY A 2 -3.53 4.65 -8.60
CA GLY A 2 -3.26 6.01 -8.10
C GLY A 2 -4.15 6.38 -6.89
N LYS A 3 -4.85 7.51 -7.01
CA LYS A 3 -5.77 8.02 -5.98
C LYS A 3 -6.99 7.13 -5.70
N ASP A 4 -7.34 6.22 -6.61
CA ASP A 4 -8.50 5.33 -6.45
C ASP A 4 -8.17 4.09 -5.60
N GLY A 5 -6.90 3.97 -5.18
CA GLY A 5 -6.45 2.91 -4.28
C GLY A 5 -5.98 1.66 -5.01
N VAL A 6 -6.28 0.50 -4.43
CA VAL A 6 -5.80 -0.82 -4.86
C VAL A 6 -6.97 -1.77 -4.96
N PHE A 7 -7.12 -2.39 -6.12
CA PHE A 7 -7.96 -3.56 -6.33
C PHE A 7 -7.11 -4.82 -6.14
N TYR A 8 -7.61 -5.79 -5.40
CA TYR A 8 -7.00 -7.10 -5.24
C TYR A 8 -8.07 -8.18 -5.17
N ALA A 9 -7.72 -9.37 -5.67
CA ALA A 9 -8.61 -10.52 -5.64
C ALA A 9 -7.82 -11.83 -5.56
N ASN A 10 -8.40 -12.82 -4.90
CA ASN A 10 -8.03 -14.23 -4.96
C ASN A 10 -9.31 -15.07 -5.11
N ASN A 11 -9.26 -16.36 -4.80
CA ASN A 11 -10.43 -17.24 -4.91
C ASN A 11 -11.54 -16.94 -3.88
N ASP A 12 -11.18 -16.29 -2.75
CA ASP A 12 -12.05 -16.10 -1.59
C ASP A 12 -12.43 -14.64 -1.34
N ASP A 13 -11.60 -13.70 -1.81
CA ASP A 13 -11.69 -12.27 -1.57
C ASP A 13 -11.62 -11.50 -2.88
N MET A 14 -12.47 -10.49 -3.02
CA MET A 14 -12.35 -9.46 -4.05
C MET A 14 -12.70 -8.11 -3.44
N ARG A 15 -11.75 -7.17 -3.43
CA ARG A 15 -11.90 -5.90 -2.72
C ARG A 15 -11.19 -4.75 -3.43
N ILE A 16 -11.69 -3.55 -3.16
CA ILE A 16 -10.95 -2.29 -3.37
C ILE A 16 -10.71 -1.66 -2.00
N ILE A 17 -9.46 -1.28 -1.74
CA ILE A 17 -9.10 -0.42 -0.60
C ILE A 17 -8.53 0.90 -1.11
N ARG A 18 -8.86 2.00 -0.43
CA ARG A 18 -8.32 3.32 -0.74
C ARG A 18 -7.98 4.05 0.55
N ALA A 19 -6.70 4.34 0.74
CA ALA A 19 -6.23 5.15 1.86
C ALA A 19 -6.77 6.58 1.76
N GLU A 20 -7.31 7.09 2.85
CA GLU A 20 -7.85 8.44 2.92
C GLU A 20 -6.75 9.48 3.18
N ASN A 21 -7.00 10.73 2.77
CA ASN A 21 -6.16 11.89 3.08
C ASN A 21 -4.68 11.80 2.63
N VAL A 22 -4.38 10.99 1.62
CA VAL A 22 -3.03 10.93 1.02
C VAL A 22 -2.74 12.23 0.27
N LYS A 23 -1.69 12.94 0.68
CA LYS A 23 -1.19 14.16 0.02
C LYS A 23 0.20 13.87 -0.58
N PRO A 24 0.28 13.53 -1.87
CA PRO A 24 1.56 13.18 -2.49
C PRO A 24 2.46 14.41 -2.64
N VAL A 25 3.74 14.25 -2.33
CA VAL A 25 4.83 15.21 -2.61
C VAL A 25 5.45 14.88 -3.97
N ASN A 26 5.83 13.63 -4.21
CA ASN A 26 6.32 13.12 -5.49
C ASN A 26 5.67 11.77 -5.78
N ALA A 27 5.20 11.55 -7.02
CA ALA A 27 4.59 10.27 -7.42
C ALA A 27 5.61 9.18 -7.80
N THR A 28 6.85 9.57 -8.06
CA THR A 28 7.93 8.68 -8.52
C THR A 28 8.32 7.69 -7.43
N GLY A 29 8.53 6.41 -7.79
CA GLY A 29 8.94 5.37 -6.85
C GLY A 29 7.82 4.76 -5.99
N ALA A 30 6.62 5.34 -5.97
CA ALA A 30 5.49 4.78 -5.20
C ALA A 30 5.06 3.39 -5.68
N GLY A 31 5.14 3.15 -7.00
CA GLY A 31 4.89 1.82 -7.59
C GLY A 31 6.00 0.82 -7.28
N ASP A 32 7.26 1.26 -7.26
CA ASP A 32 8.40 0.41 -6.93
C ASP A 32 8.33 -0.03 -5.45
N ALA A 33 8.00 0.89 -4.55
CA ALA A 33 7.76 0.59 -3.15
C ALA A 33 6.59 -0.38 -2.95
N PHE A 34 5.49 -0.20 -3.70
CA PHE A 34 4.36 -1.12 -3.70
C PHE A 34 4.81 -2.54 -4.08
N MET A 35 5.52 -2.66 -5.19
CA MET A 35 5.99 -3.94 -5.73
C MET A 35 7.01 -4.62 -4.82
N ALA A 36 7.93 -3.86 -4.23
CA ALA A 36 8.89 -4.40 -3.27
C ALA A 36 8.19 -5.05 -2.06
N VAL A 37 7.16 -4.39 -1.53
CA VAL A 37 6.38 -4.93 -0.43
C VAL A 37 5.49 -6.09 -0.86
N LEU A 38 4.92 -6.07 -2.06
CA LEU A 38 4.18 -7.20 -2.61
C LEU A 38 5.04 -8.48 -2.64
N VAL A 39 6.29 -8.36 -3.11
CA VAL A 39 7.26 -9.48 -3.12
C VAL A 39 7.64 -9.90 -1.70
N TYR A 40 7.90 -8.94 -0.81
CA TYR A 40 8.22 -9.23 0.60
C TYR A 40 7.10 -10.02 1.29
N CYS A 41 5.85 -9.59 1.15
CA CYS A 41 4.69 -10.26 1.72
C CYS A 41 4.47 -11.65 1.13
N TYR A 42 4.69 -11.81 -0.18
CA TYR A 42 4.66 -13.12 -0.82
C TYR A 42 5.68 -14.09 -0.22
N MET A 43 6.93 -13.64 0.00
CA MET A 43 7.97 -14.45 0.64
C MET A 43 7.63 -14.86 2.08
N MET A 44 6.81 -14.05 2.76
CA MET A 44 6.36 -14.29 4.14
C MET A 44 5.04 -15.05 4.24
N ASN A 45 4.44 -15.47 3.11
CA ASN A 45 3.10 -16.07 3.04
C ASN A 45 2.01 -15.21 3.73
N ALA A 46 2.10 -13.89 3.61
CA ALA A 46 1.11 -12.98 4.16
C ALA A 46 -0.22 -13.05 3.39
N GLY A 47 -1.32 -12.70 4.07
CA GLY A 47 -2.65 -12.67 3.45
C GLY A 47 -2.77 -11.54 2.41
N ILE A 48 -3.69 -11.68 1.45
CA ILE A 48 -3.85 -10.70 0.35
C ILE A 48 -4.30 -9.32 0.86
N ASP A 49 -5.15 -9.26 1.88
CA ASP A 49 -5.65 -8.02 2.48
C ASP A 49 -4.53 -7.27 3.23
N GLU A 50 -3.77 -7.99 4.06
CA GLU A 50 -2.58 -7.47 4.75
C GLU A 50 -1.55 -6.96 3.73
N THR A 51 -1.29 -7.75 2.69
CA THR A 51 -0.36 -7.40 1.62
C THR A 51 -0.78 -6.12 0.91
N ALA A 52 -2.06 -5.97 0.55
CA ALA A 52 -2.57 -4.80 -0.12
C ALA A 52 -2.43 -3.53 0.75
N ARG A 53 -2.72 -3.63 2.04
CA ARG A 53 -2.60 -2.49 2.98
C ARG A 53 -1.14 -2.11 3.22
N PHE A 54 -0.27 -3.10 3.41
CA PHE A 54 1.15 -2.87 3.68
C PHE A 54 1.85 -2.29 2.44
N ALA A 55 1.55 -2.80 1.25
CA ALA A 55 2.06 -2.24 0.00
C ALA A 55 1.53 -0.82 -0.27
N THR A 56 0.26 -0.55 0.06
CA THR A 56 -0.30 0.83 0.00
C THR A 56 0.42 1.78 0.94
N ALA A 57 0.71 1.36 2.17
CA ALA A 57 1.46 2.17 3.12
C ALA A 57 2.89 2.46 2.63
N ALA A 58 3.56 1.50 1.99
CA ALA A 58 4.88 1.70 1.40
C ALA A 58 4.86 2.69 0.23
N SER A 59 3.84 2.63 -0.62
CA SER A 59 3.61 3.68 -1.62
C SER A 59 3.48 5.05 -0.96
N ILE A 60 2.71 5.17 0.13
CA ILE A 60 2.51 6.45 0.83
C ILE A 60 3.82 6.98 1.43
N VAL A 61 4.68 6.12 1.97
CA VAL A 61 6.01 6.50 2.46
C VAL A 61 6.88 7.04 1.33
N ALA A 62 6.85 6.43 0.14
CA ALA A 62 7.55 6.94 -1.03
C ALA A 62 6.94 8.27 -1.50
N LEU A 63 5.61 8.36 -1.54
CA LEU A 63 4.88 9.57 -1.94
C LEU A 63 5.15 10.77 -1.02
N SER A 64 5.54 10.54 0.24
CA SER A 64 5.73 11.60 1.24
C SER A 64 7.10 12.29 1.19
N HIS A 65 7.96 11.94 0.23
CA HIS A 65 9.29 12.51 0.09
C HIS A 65 9.51 13.08 -1.32
N GLU A 66 10.41 14.05 -1.46
CA GLU A 66 10.73 14.65 -2.76
C GLU A 66 11.56 13.72 -3.64
N ASP A 67 12.39 12.89 -3.03
CA ASP A 67 13.19 11.87 -3.72
C ASP A 67 12.39 10.62 -4.09
N THR A 68 12.82 9.93 -5.16
CA THR A 68 12.24 8.65 -5.61
C THR A 68 12.28 7.56 -4.53
N ILE A 69 13.31 7.56 -3.68
CA ILE A 69 13.41 6.66 -2.53
C ILE A 69 13.46 7.54 -1.28
N ASN A 70 12.44 7.43 -0.43
CA ASN A 70 12.45 8.08 0.87
C ASN A 70 13.60 7.48 1.72
N PRO A 71 14.58 8.29 2.18
CA PRO A 71 15.73 7.78 2.93
C PRO A 71 15.35 7.14 4.27
N ASN A 72 14.15 7.43 4.78
CA ASN A 72 13.62 6.85 6.01
C ASN A 72 12.78 5.58 5.75
N MET A 73 12.70 5.10 4.51
CA MET A 73 11.96 3.88 4.16
C MET A 73 12.45 2.70 5.02
N SER A 74 11.57 2.17 5.85
CA SER A 74 11.83 1.01 6.70
C SER A 74 10.54 0.24 6.96
N LYS A 75 10.65 -1.02 7.37
CA LYS A 75 9.47 -1.82 7.73
C LYS A 75 8.68 -1.15 8.85
N GLU A 76 9.38 -0.62 9.86
CA GLU A 76 8.80 0.05 11.04
C GLU A 76 8.04 1.31 10.64
N LEU A 77 8.58 2.09 9.69
CA LEU A 77 7.89 3.28 9.18
C LEU A 77 6.64 2.89 8.39
N ILE A 78 6.71 1.87 7.54
CA ILE A 78 5.54 1.38 6.80
C ILE A 78 4.47 0.88 7.77
N ASP A 79 4.85 0.11 8.80
CA ASP A 79 3.94 -0.36 9.84
C ASP A 79 3.28 0.80 10.61
N LEU A 80 4.05 1.83 10.94
CA LEU A 80 3.56 3.03 11.61
C LEU A 80 2.54 3.77 10.74
N ILE A 81 2.86 3.98 9.46
CA ILE A 81 1.95 4.63 8.50
C ILE A 81 0.68 3.78 8.35
N MET A 82 0.80 2.48 8.10
CA MET A 82 -0.35 1.58 7.93
C MET A 82 -1.33 1.64 9.11
N LYS A 83 -0.82 1.66 10.36
CA LYS A 83 -1.65 1.77 11.57
C LYS A 83 -2.37 3.11 11.71
N GLY A 84 -1.82 4.17 11.12
CA GLY A 84 -2.41 5.52 11.13
C GLY A 84 -3.38 5.80 9.98
N LEU A 85 -3.54 4.87 9.03
CA LEU A 85 -4.38 5.06 7.86
C LEU A 85 -5.83 4.62 8.12
N ASN A 86 -6.75 5.48 7.70
CA ASN A 86 -8.14 5.09 7.49
C ASN A 86 -8.32 4.66 6.03
N TYR A 87 -9.13 3.63 5.81
CA TYR A 87 -9.38 3.08 4.49
C TYR A 87 -10.87 3.17 4.17
N TYR A 88 -11.17 3.67 2.96
CA TYR A 88 -12.41 3.32 2.30
C TYR A 88 -12.27 1.91 1.72
N GLU A 89 -13.28 1.08 1.93
CA GLU A 89 -13.27 -0.32 1.51
C GLU A 89 -14.56 -0.65 0.76
N ARG A 90 -14.42 -1.38 -0.34
CA ARG A 90 -15.54 -1.96 -1.07
C ARG A 90 -15.28 -3.44 -1.29
N ILE A 91 -16.15 -4.27 -0.73
CA ILE A 91 -16.14 -5.72 -0.91
C ILE A 91 -17.05 -6.05 -2.10
N PHE A 92 -16.62 -6.99 -2.92
CA PHE A 92 -17.41 -7.54 -4.01
C PHE A 92 -17.81 -8.96 -3.61
N GLU A 93 -19.11 -9.20 -3.57
CA GLU A 93 -19.68 -10.53 -3.38
C GLU A 93 -20.07 -11.11 -4.75
N TYR A 94 -19.96 -12.43 -4.88
CA TYR A 94 -20.42 -13.19 -6.03
C TYR A 94 -21.80 -13.80 -5.77
#